data_AF-A0A519H7B1-F1
#
_entry.id   AF-A0A519H7B1-F1
#
_cell.length_a   1.000
_cell.length_b   1.000
_cell.length_c   1.000
_cell.angle_alpha   90.00
_cell.angle_beta   90.00
_cell.angle_gamma   90.00
#
_symmetry.space_group_name_H-M   'P 1'
#
loop_
_entity.id
_entity.type
_entity.pdbx_description
1 polymer ?
#
loop_
_entity_poly.entity_id
_entity_poly.type
_entity_poly.pdbx_seq_one_letter_code
_entity_poly.pdbx_strand_id
1 'polypeptide(L)'
;MNLERLSTPQRISAVAILVVFVAAFLPWVSIMGFGALGIEGDGVITLVMAGAGAGILAATTGLFGEPRTPGKASQIVLLVLAVLVALIGLLDMNGAAAIGLYLTLLAGVAWVVGAAWQLSLAKETPPAAPAAGTVDEA
;
A
#
# COMPACT_ATOMS: atom_id res chain seq x y z
N MET A 1 -8.98 -14.77 -8.99
CA MET A 1 -8.66 -13.79 -7.93
C MET A 1 -9.61 -14.03 -6.77
N ASN A 2 -9.12 -14.21 -5.54
CA ASN A 2 -9.96 -14.49 -4.37
C ASN A 2 -9.86 -13.36 -3.34
N LEU A 3 -10.69 -12.34 -3.50
CA LEU A 3 -10.72 -11.16 -2.63
C LEU A 3 -11.09 -11.48 -1.18
N GLU A 4 -11.84 -12.56 -0.97
CA GLU A 4 -12.26 -13.01 0.37
C GLU A 4 -11.08 -13.37 1.27
N ARG A 5 -9.95 -13.78 0.67
CA ARG A 5 -8.73 -14.15 1.40
C ARG A 5 -7.96 -12.95 1.96
N LEU A 6 -8.23 -11.74 1.46
CA LEU A 6 -7.59 -10.54 1.98
C LEU A 6 -8.18 -10.19 3.35
N SER A 7 -7.31 -9.93 4.32
CA SER A 7 -7.71 -9.35 5.61
C SER A 7 -8.29 -7.95 5.41
N THR A 8 -9.06 -7.44 6.37
CA THR A 8 -9.58 -6.06 6.33
C THR A 8 -8.49 -5.01 6.04
N PRO A 9 -7.34 -4.96 6.75
CA PRO A 9 -6.28 -4.00 6.44
C PRO A 9 -5.64 -4.20 5.06
N GLN A 10 -5.57 -5.44 4.55
CA GLN A 10 -5.11 -5.71 3.17
C GLN A 10 -6.11 -5.21 2.12
N ARG A 11 -7.42 -5.34 2.37
CA ARG A 11 -8.46 -4.79 1.48
C ARG A 11 -8.42 -3.28 1.43
N ILE A 12 -8.26 -2.62 2.59
CA ILE A 12 -8.07 -1.16 2.65
C ILE A 12 -6.86 -0.75 1.82
N SER A 13 -5.72 -1.43 2.02
CA SER A 13 -4.49 -1.18 1.24
C SER A 13 -4.71 -1.40 -0.26
N ALA A 14 -5.38 -2.48 -0.66
CA ALA A 14 -5.64 -2.79 -2.07
C ALA A 14 -6.49 -1.72 -2.76
N VAL A 15 -7.57 -1.28 -2.11
CA VAL A 15 -8.44 -0.22 -2.63
C VAL A 15 -7.68 1.10 -2.69
N ALA A 16 -6.91 1.43 -1.66
CA ALA A 16 -6.10 2.64 -1.63
C ALA A 16 -5.05 2.66 -2.76
N ILE A 17 -4.31 1.55 -2.95
CA ILE A 17 -3.36 1.39 -4.05
C ILE A 17 -4.05 1.60 -5.40
N LEU A 18 -5.24 1.04 -5.60
CA LEU A 18 -6.01 1.22 -6.83
C LEU A 18 -6.39 2.68 -7.05
N VAL A 19 -6.82 3.39 -6.01
CA VAL A 19 -7.15 4.81 -6.11
C VAL A 19 -5.91 5.64 -6.45
N VAL A 20 -4.76 5.39 -5.83
CA VAL A 20 -3.48 6.05 -6.18
C VAL A 20 -3.13 5.79 -7.64
N PHE A 21 -3.26 4.55 -8.10
CA PHE A 21 -2.98 4.18 -9.48
C PHE A 21 -3.84 4.97 -10.47
N VAL A 22 -5.16 5.07 -10.21
CA VAL A 22 -6.09 5.85 -11.05
C VAL A 22 -5.79 7.34 -10.96
N ALA A 23 -5.47 7.85 -9.76
CA ALA A 23 -5.19 9.26 -9.51
C ALA A 23 -3.99 9.79 -10.30
N ALA A 24 -3.01 8.95 -10.63
CA ALA A 24 -1.88 9.33 -11.49
C ALA A 24 -2.32 9.78 -12.89
N PHE A 25 -3.44 9.26 -13.41
CA PHE A 25 -3.97 9.61 -14.74
C PHE A 25 -4.98 10.76 -14.70
N LEU A 26 -5.24 11.34 -13.53
CA LEU A 26 -6.15 12.47 -13.38
C LEU A 26 -5.38 13.80 -13.37
N PRO A 27 -6.07 14.93 -13.56
CA PRO A 27 -5.44 16.25 -13.41
C PRO A 27 -4.93 16.42 -11.97
N TRP A 28 -3.63 16.70 -11.85
CA TRP A 28 -2.96 16.99 -10.58
C TRP A 28 -2.96 18.48 -10.28
N VAL A 29 -2.77 19.30 -11.31
CA VAL A 29 -2.82 20.75 -11.22
C VAL A 29 -3.82 21.27 -12.24
N SER A 30 -4.62 22.27 -11.89
CA SER A 30 -5.51 22.97 -12.81
C SER A 30 -5.44 24.48 -12.59
N ILE A 31 -5.06 25.21 -13.65
CA ILE A 31 -5.01 26.68 -13.67
C ILE A 31 -5.92 27.15 -14.80
N MET A 32 -6.99 27.83 -14.44
CA MET A 32 -7.95 28.43 -15.40
C MET A 32 -8.46 27.45 -16.47
N GLY A 33 -8.75 26.21 -16.09
CA GLY A 33 -9.32 25.19 -16.99
C GLY A 33 -8.31 24.40 -17.83
N PHE A 34 -7.03 24.78 -17.82
CA PHE A 34 -5.94 23.96 -18.34
C PHE A 34 -5.34 23.15 -17.18
N GLY A 35 -5.14 21.86 -17.39
CA GLY A 35 -4.62 20.96 -16.36
C GLY A 35 -3.40 20.18 -16.82
N ALA A 36 -2.51 19.90 -15.87
CA ALA A 36 -1.42 18.94 -16.05
C ALA A 36 -1.85 17.62 -15.41
N LEU A 37 -1.66 16.52 -16.14
CA LEU A 37 -1.93 15.18 -15.62
C LEU A 37 -0.83 14.76 -14.63
N GLY A 38 -1.15 13.89 -13.68
CA GLY A 38 -0.13 13.37 -12.76
C GLY A 38 1.03 12.68 -13.48
N ILE A 39 0.75 11.93 -14.54
CA ILE A 39 1.77 11.26 -15.35
C ILE A 39 2.74 12.21 -16.09
N GLU A 40 2.46 13.51 -16.14
CA GLU A 40 3.37 14.50 -16.72
C GLU A 40 4.43 14.98 -15.72
N GLY A 41 4.30 14.62 -14.44
CA GLY A 41 5.24 14.97 -13.37
C GLY A 41 5.44 13.83 -12.37
N ASP A 42 5.37 14.16 -11.07
CA ASP A 42 5.66 13.22 -9.97
C ASP A 42 4.60 12.11 -9.80
N GLY A 43 3.48 12.20 -10.55
CA GLY A 43 2.50 11.12 -10.64
C GLY A 43 3.06 9.83 -11.24
N VAL A 44 4.12 9.88 -12.05
CA VAL A 44 4.82 8.67 -12.50
C VAL A 44 5.45 7.92 -11.33
N ILE A 45 6.03 8.65 -10.37
CA ILE A 45 6.67 8.06 -9.19
C ILE A 45 5.62 7.36 -8.33
N THR A 46 4.50 8.03 -8.05
CA THR A 46 3.40 7.44 -7.26
C THR A 46 2.76 6.26 -7.99
N LEU A 47 2.66 6.29 -9.32
CA LEU A 47 2.21 5.17 -10.14
C LEU A 47 3.12 3.95 -10.02
N VAL A 48 4.45 4.14 -10.10
CA VAL A 48 5.44 3.07 -9.92
C VAL A 48 5.36 2.50 -8.51
N MET A 49 5.24 3.35 -7.49
CA MET A 49 5.07 2.91 -6.09
C MET A 49 3.77 2.13 -5.88
N ALA A 50 2.66 2.58 -6.48
CA ALA A 50 1.38 1.86 -6.44
C ALA A 50 1.48 0.51 -7.15
N GLY A 51 2.15 0.45 -8.30
CA GLY A 51 2.40 -0.80 -9.02
C GLY A 51 3.25 -1.78 -8.20
N ALA A 52 4.35 -1.31 -7.59
CA ALA A 52 5.18 -2.11 -6.71
C ALA A 52 4.40 -2.60 -5.47
N GLY A 53 3.61 -1.72 -4.86
CA GLY A 53 2.73 -2.05 -3.73
C GLY A 53 1.69 -3.11 -4.10
N ALA A 54 1.03 -2.96 -5.25
CA ALA A 54 0.09 -3.94 -5.79
C ALA A 54 0.76 -5.30 -6.00
N GLY A 55 1.94 -5.31 -6.62
CA GLY A 55 2.73 -6.52 -6.86
C GLY A 55 3.11 -7.24 -5.57
N ILE A 56 3.63 -6.51 -4.58
CA ILE A 56 4.01 -7.06 -3.27
C ILE A 56 2.78 -7.60 -2.53
N LEU A 57 1.69 -6.82 -2.48
CA LEU A 57 0.44 -7.25 -1.84
C LEU A 57 -0.07 -8.55 -2.51
N ALA A 58 -0.16 -8.58 -3.84
CA ALA A 58 -0.63 -9.72 -4.60
C ALA A 58 0.25 -10.97 -4.39
N ALA A 59 1.58 -10.80 -4.39
CA ALA A 59 2.53 -11.89 -4.23
C ALA A 59 2.55 -12.49 -2.80
N THR A 60 2.20 -11.69 -1.79
CA THR A 60 2.35 -12.07 -0.37
C THR A 60 1.05 -12.43 0.35
N THR A 61 -0.11 -12.13 -0.24
CA THR A 61 -1.44 -12.39 0.37
C THR A 61 -2.17 -13.58 -0.22
N GLY A 62 -1.61 -14.26 -1.24
CA GLY A 62 -2.27 -15.36 -1.93
C GLY A 62 -3.52 -14.94 -2.71
N LEU A 63 -3.61 -13.65 -3.08
CA LEU A 63 -4.65 -13.10 -3.95
C LEU A 63 -4.74 -13.86 -5.29
N PHE A 64 -3.59 -14.33 -5.74
CA PHE A 64 -3.41 -15.27 -6.85
C PHE A 64 -2.67 -16.52 -6.34
N GLY A 65 -3.20 -17.70 -6.65
CA GLY A 65 -2.59 -18.99 -6.30
C GLY A 65 -2.87 -19.46 -4.87
N GLU A 66 -1.85 -20.07 -4.27
CA GLU A 66 -1.93 -20.75 -2.97
C GLU A 66 -1.95 -19.75 -1.80
N PRO A 67 -2.64 -20.04 -0.67
CA PRO A 67 -2.65 -19.16 0.48
C PRO A 67 -1.24 -18.86 0.99
N ARG A 68 -0.94 -17.59 1.24
CA ARG A 68 0.36 -17.13 1.77
C ARG A 68 0.14 -16.19 2.94
N THR A 69 1.03 -16.29 3.92
CA THR A 69 1.10 -15.38 5.06
C THR A 69 2.12 -14.27 4.75
N PRO A 70 1.74 -12.99 4.80
CA PRO A 70 2.68 -11.90 4.52
C PRO A 70 3.79 -11.84 5.57
N GLY A 71 5.04 -11.92 5.13
CA GLY A 71 6.20 -11.77 6.03
C GLY A 71 6.37 -10.34 6.53
N LYS A 72 7.09 -10.18 7.66
CA LYS A 72 7.33 -8.85 8.27
C LYS A 72 8.03 -7.87 7.31
N ALA A 73 8.97 -8.36 6.50
CA ALA A 73 9.69 -7.52 5.53
C ALA A 73 8.77 -6.91 4.47
N SER A 74 7.86 -7.70 3.88
CA SER A 74 6.93 -7.18 2.87
C SER A 74 5.93 -6.19 3.47
N GLN A 75 5.50 -6.40 4.71
CA GLN A 75 4.64 -5.46 5.42
C GLN A 75 5.36 -4.12 5.68
N ILE A 76 6.63 -4.15 6.07
CA ILE A 76 7.44 -2.92 6.24
C ILE A 76 7.60 -2.20 4.90
N VAL A 77 7.92 -2.91 3.83
CA VAL A 77 8.05 -2.30 2.49
C VAL A 77 6.73 -1.66 2.06
N LEU A 78 5.59 -2.33 2.24
CA LEU A 78 4.27 -1.76 1.95
C LEU A 78 3.99 -0.49 2.74
N LEU A 79 4.36 -0.47 4.03
CA LEU A 79 4.21 0.73 4.85
C LEU A 79 5.08 1.89 4.35
N VAL A 80 6.34 1.62 4.01
CA VAL A 80 7.25 2.64 3.47
C VAL A 80 6.72 3.21 2.16
N LEU A 81 6.26 2.36 1.23
CA LEU A 81 5.65 2.82 -0.02
C LEU A 81 4.42 3.69 0.22
N ALA A 82 3.55 3.29 1.15
CA ALA A 82 2.36 4.06 1.51
C ALA A 82 2.72 5.44 2.07
N VAL A 83 3.72 5.51 2.96
CA VAL A 83 4.20 6.77 3.55
C VAL A 83 4.78 7.68 2.47
N LEU A 84 5.60 7.15 1.55
CA LEU A 84 6.17 7.94 0.47
C LEU A 84 5.09 8.52 -0.45
N VAL A 85 4.08 7.73 -0.82
CA VAL A 85 2.95 8.21 -1.63
C VAL A 85 2.17 9.30 -0.92
N ALA A 86 1.88 9.13 0.39
CA ALA A 86 1.21 10.15 1.17
C ALA A 86 2.03 11.45 1.27
N LEU A 87 3.35 11.34 1.43
CA LEU A 87 4.24 12.49 1.46
C LEU A 87 4.32 13.21 0.11
N ILE A 88 4.37 12.49 -1.01
CA ILE A 88 4.32 13.13 -2.34
C ILE A 88 3.01 13.91 -2.50
N GLY A 89 1.87 13.27 -2.23
CA GLY A 89 0.57 13.94 -2.30
C GLY A 89 0.46 15.17 -1.38
N LEU A 90 1.14 15.15 -0.23
CA LEU A 90 1.16 16.27 0.71
C LEU A 90 2.08 17.40 0.24
N LEU A 91 3.29 17.08 -0.23
CA LEU A 91 4.30 18.06 -0.63
C LEU A 91 3.96 18.75 -1.95
N ASP A 92 3.28 18.05 -2.85
CA ASP A 92 2.85 18.61 -4.14
C ASP A 92 1.58 19.46 -4.00
N MET A 93 0.93 19.43 -2.83
CA MET A 93 -0.28 20.17 -2.56
C MET A 93 -0.02 21.68 -2.59
N ASN A 94 -0.62 22.36 -3.56
CA ASN A 94 -0.44 23.79 -3.80
C ASN A 94 -1.77 24.47 -4.17
N GLY A 95 -1.75 25.79 -4.37
CA GLY A 95 -2.95 26.59 -4.65
C GLY A 95 -3.69 26.23 -5.95
N ALA A 96 -3.08 25.44 -6.83
CA ALA A 96 -3.66 24.96 -8.08
C ALA A 96 -3.93 23.44 -8.05
N ALA A 97 -3.91 22.80 -6.89
CA ALA A 97 -4.17 21.37 -6.76
C ALA A 97 -5.57 20.98 -7.28
N ALA A 98 -5.61 19.87 -8.02
CA ALA A 98 -6.81 19.30 -8.60
C ALA A 98 -7.08 17.90 -8.04
N ILE A 99 -8.14 17.26 -8.53
CA ILE A 99 -8.67 16.01 -7.96
C ILE A 99 -7.63 14.88 -7.85
N GLY A 100 -6.69 14.79 -8.80
CA GLY A 100 -5.64 13.78 -8.78
C GLY A 100 -4.75 13.88 -7.53
N LEU A 101 -4.31 15.08 -7.15
CA LEU A 101 -3.49 15.28 -5.94
C LEU A 101 -4.26 14.96 -4.66
N TYR A 102 -5.53 15.38 -4.57
CA TYR A 102 -6.36 15.05 -3.40
C TYR A 102 -6.58 13.54 -3.26
N LEU A 103 -6.84 12.83 -4.37
CA LEU A 103 -7.01 11.39 -4.36
C LEU A 103 -5.70 10.68 -4.01
N THR A 104 -4.56 11.11 -4.56
CA THR A 104 -3.23 10.58 -4.21
C THR A 104 -2.96 10.73 -2.71
N LEU A 105 -3.22 11.91 -2.14
CA LEU A 105 -3.00 12.16 -0.71
C LEU A 105 -3.94 11.31 0.16
N LEU A 106 -5.25 11.37 -0.06
CA LEU A 106 -6.23 10.66 0.77
C LEU A 106 -6.09 9.14 0.66
N ALA A 107 -5.84 8.63 -0.55
CA ALA A 107 -5.56 7.22 -0.75
C ALA A 107 -4.20 6.83 -0.15
N GLY A 108 -3.17 7.67 -0.27
CA GLY A 108 -1.90 7.47 0.41
C GLY A 108 -2.08 7.32 1.93
N VAL A 109 -2.84 8.21 2.56
CA VAL A 109 -3.17 8.13 3.99
C VAL A 109 -3.95 6.85 4.32
N ALA A 110 -4.97 6.50 3.54
CA ALA A 110 -5.72 5.26 3.72
C ALA A 110 -4.81 4.01 3.59
N TRP A 111 -3.87 4.04 2.66
CA TRP A 111 -2.88 2.98 2.50
C TRP A 111 -1.95 2.89 3.71
N VAL A 112 -1.48 4.03 4.25
CA VAL A 112 -0.67 4.06 5.48
C VAL A 112 -1.42 3.41 6.63
N VAL A 113 -2.71 3.76 6.81
CA VAL A 113 -3.56 3.15 7.85
C VAL A 113 -3.69 1.65 7.66
N GLY A 114 -3.97 1.19 6.43
CA GLY A 114 -4.06 -0.24 6.12
C GLY A 114 -2.75 -0.99 6.38
N ALA A 115 -1.62 -0.44 5.96
CA ALA A 115 -0.31 -1.06 6.12
C ALA A 115 0.16 -1.07 7.59
N ALA A 116 -0.04 0.03 8.32
CA ALA A 116 0.31 0.14 9.73
C ALA A 116 -0.54 -0.82 10.58
N TRP A 117 -1.84 -0.93 10.29
CA TRP A 117 -2.73 -1.87 10.96
C TRP A 117 -2.34 -3.34 10.68
N GLN A 118 -2.00 -3.67 9.42
CA GLN A 118 -1.50 -5.01 9.12
C GLN A 118 -0.24 -5.36 9.93
N LEU A 119 0.68 -4.40 10.10
CA LEU A 119 1.92 -4.60 10.84
C LEU A 119 1.69 -4.71 12.35
N SER A 120 0.71 -4.00 12.91
CA SER A 120 0.38 -4.11 14.33
C SER A 120 -0.16 -5.50 14.67
N LEU A 121 -0.99 -6.09 13.80
CA LEU A 121 -1.50 -7.45 13.97
C LEU A 121 -0.40 -8.51 13.90
N ALA A 122 0.66 -8.29 13.12
CA ALA A 122 1.78 -9.23 13.02
C ALA A 122 2.66 -9.26 14.27
N LYS A 123 2.62 -8.22 15.11
CA LYS A 123 3.43 -8.13 16.35
C LYS A 123 2.86 -8.99 17.48
N GLU A 124 1.57 -9.31 17.43
CA GLU A 124 0.86 -10.00 18.51
C GLU A 124 1.01 -11.53 18.49
N THR A 125 1.51 -12.11 17.39
CA THR A 125 1.77 -13.56 17.30
C THR A 125 3.10 -13.90 17.97
N PRO A 126 3.12 -14.60 19.13
CA PRO A 126 4.37 -14.99 19.78
C PRO A 126 5.14 -15.97 18.89
N PRO A 127 6.49 -15.95 18.92
CA PRO A 127 7.28 -16.98 18.26
C PRO A 127 6.88 -18.34 18.83
N ALA A 128 6.65 -19.31 17.94
CA ALA A 128 6.37 -20.70 18.33
C ALA A 128 7.46 -21.15 19.32
N ALA A 129 7.04 -21.61 20.50
CA ALA A 129 7.95 -22.11 21.51
C ALA A 129 8.85 -23.20 20.90
N PRO A 130 10.15 -23.24 21.21
CA PRO A 130 11.02 -24.31 20.73
C PRO A 130 10.41 -25.65 21.18
N ALA A 131 10.26 -26.58 20.23
CA ALA A 131 9.79 -27.92 20.52
C ALA A 131 10.62 -28.48 21.68
N ALA A 132 9.95 -28.73 22.82
CA ALA A 132 10.58 -29.29 23.99
C ALA A 132 11.28 -30.58 23.57
N GLY A 133 12.60 -30.63 23.81
CA GLY A 133 13.46 -31.71 23.35
C GLY A 133 12.93 -33.07 23.78
N THR A 134 12.92 -34.01 22.83
CA THR A 134 12.95 -35.43 23.15
C THR A 134 14.33 -35.71 23.75
N VAL A 135 14.41 -35.65 25.07
CA VAL A 135 15.53 -36.25 25.80
C VAL A 135 15.31 -37.75 25.68
N ASP A 136 16.06 -38.37 24.78
CA ASP A 136 16.12 -39.82 24.63
C ASP A 136 16.93 -40.35 25.84
N GLU A 137 16.26 -40.94 26.82
CA GLU A 137 16.90 -41.71 27.89
C GLU A 137 17.38 -43.04 27.29
N ALA A 138 18.70 -43.25 27.30
CA ALA A 138 19.35 -44.54 27.04
C ALA A 138 20.42 -44.81 28.10
#